data_AF-Q8KS97-F1
#
_entry.id   AF-Q8KS97-F1
#
_cell.length_a   1.000
_cell.length_b   1.000
_cell.length_c   1.000
_cell.angle_alpha   90.00
_cell.angle_beta   90.00
_cell.angle_gamma   90.00
#
_symmetry.space_group_name_H-M   'P 1'
#
loop_
_entity.id
_entity.type
_entity.pdbx_description
1 polymer ?
#
loop_
_entity_poly.entity_id
_entity_poly.type
_entity_poly.pdbx_seq_one_letter_code
_entity_poly.pdbx_strand_id
1 'polypeptide(L)'
;MSLFICMTNLQLLIARSIIEKEQLKSVDILFIGDVDNVKNQYYLKKIQPLCRHSSIVSQVSKFSAFKTIHRTRYAKTIMESYAREYHTVYFANFHVPLIHHILSSISFSDIKTIDDGTNNINHKSIMYEHKNITQPSRLISTLMGRKYHKDEILKLDANHYTLFPNRPNIIKTLRELYWYTTTLFLIRIMGLRKYYWVLYILMR
;
A
#
# COMPACT_ATOMS: atom_id res chain seq x y z
N MET A 1 -5.68 13.64 -9.46
CA MET A 1 -4.88 12.48 -9.89
C MET A 1 -4.52 11.66 -8.67
N SER A 2 -4.55 10.33 -8.78
CA SER A 2 -4.35 9.43 -7.65
C SER A 2 -3.21 8.45 -7.92
N LEU A 3 -2.39 8.18 -6.91
CA LEU A 3 -1.34 7.16 -6.96
C LEU A 3 -1.68 6.02 -6.01
N PHE A 4 -1.71 4.79 -6.50
CA PHE A 4 -1.74 3.59 -5.66
C PHE A 4 -0.35 2.97 -5.62
N ILE A 5 0.15 2.72 -4.41
CA ILE A 5 1.39 1.98 -4.18
C ILE A 5 1.03 0.63 -3.57
N CYS A 6 1.16 -0.42 -4.37
CA CYS A 6 0.78 -1.78 -4.04
C CYS A 6 2.02 -2.68 -3.91
N MET A 7 2.02 -3.60 -2.95
CA MET A 7 3.08 -4.59 -2.74
C MET A 7 2.56 -6.04 -2.83
N THR A 8 1.24 -6.22 -2.92
CA THR A 8 0.61 -7.54 -3.00
C THR A 8 -0.54 -7.54 -3.99
N ASN A 9 -0.88 -8.72 -4.52
CA ASN A 9 -2.02 -8.88 -5.43
C ASN A 9 -3.36 -8.54 -4.76
N LEU A 10 -3.48 -8.74 -3.43
CA LEU A 10 -4.66 -8.31 -2.68
C LEU A 10 -4.83 -6.79 -2.73
N GLN A 11 -3.75 -6.04 -2.56
CA GLN A 11 -3.77 -4.59 -2.63
C GLN A 11 -4.15 -4.09 -4.04
N LEU A 12 -3.70 -4.76 -5.11
CA LEU A 12 -4.17 -4.46 -6.48
C LEU A 12 -5.68 -4.66 -6.62
N LEU A 13 -6.23 -5.71 -6.04
CA LEU A 13 -7.67 -5.96 -6.07
C LEU A 13 -8.43 -4.89 -5.28
N ILE A 14 -7.95 -4.52 -4.09
CA ILE A 14 -8.53 -3.42 -3.30
C ILE A 14 -8.47 -2.11 -4.09
N ALA A 15 -7.32 -1.79 -4.69
CA ALA A 15 -7.13 -0.61 -5.51
C ALA A 15 -8.14 -0.55 -6.66
N ARG A 16 -8.30 -1.65 -7.40
CA ARG A 16 -9.29 -1.75 -8.50
C ARG A 16 -10.66 -1.30 -8.05
N SER A 17 -11.11 -1.75 -6.89
CA SER A 17 -12.48 -1.50 -6.46
C SER A 17 -12.66 -0.18 -5.77
N ILE A 18 -11.62 0.41 -5.19
CA ILE A 18 -11.65 1.83 -4.84
C ILE A 18 -11.79 2.67 -6.12
N ILE A 19 -11.01 2.38 -7.16
CA ILE A 19 -11.07 3.08 -8.45
C ILE A 19 -12.47 2.99 -9.06
N GLU A 20 -13.05 1.79 -9.14
CA GLU A 20 -14.38 1.56 -9.70
C GLU A 20 -15.49 2.20 -8.83
N LYS A 21 -15.44 2.02 -7.50
CA LYS A 21 -16.48 2.51 -6.56
C LYS A 21 -16.48 4.03 -6.44
N GLU A 22 -15.31 4.64 -6.34
CA GLU A 22 -15.18 6.09 -6.23
C GLU A 22 -15.09 6.79 -7.59
N GLN A 23 -15.19 6.01 -8.69
CA GLN A 23 -15.12 6.50 -10.06
C GLN A 23 -13.87 7.37 -10.30
N LEU A 24 -12.74 6.96 -9.73
CA LEU A 24 -11.51 7.74 -9.79
C LEU A 24 -11.04 7.88 -11.24
N LYS A 25 -10.71 9.11 -11.62
CA LYS A 25 -10.11 9.44 -12.93
C LYS A 25 -8.63 9.73 -12.76
N SER A 26 -7.84 9.44 -13.80
CA SER A 26 -6.40 9.68 -13.83
C SER A 26 -5.68 9.01 -12.66
N VAL A 27 -5.55 7.69 -12.75
CA VAL A 27 -4.97 6.84 -11.71
C VAL A 27 -3.64 6.26 -12.18
N ASP A 28 -2.62 6.37 -11.34
CA ASP A 28 -1.34 5.71 -11.52
C ASP A 28 -1.19 4.57 -10.52
N ILE A 29 -0.58 3.46 -10.93
CA ILE A 29 -0.35 2.30 -10.07
C ILE A 29 1.12 1.88 -10.10
N LEU A 30 1.77 1.95 -8.94
CA LEU A 30 3.08 1.40 -8.70
C LEU A 30 2.96 0.08 -7.94
N PHE A 31 3.39 -1.03 -8.56
CA PHE A 31 3.52 -2.31 -7.90
C PHE A 31 4.97 -2.59 -7.51
N ILE A 32 5.24 -2.82 -6.23
CA ILE A 32 6.58 -3.15 -5.72
C ILE A 32 6.63 -4.63 -5.33
N GLY A 33 7.24 -5.46 -6.17
CA GLY A 33 7.30 -6.90 -5.97
C GLY A 33 8.19 -7.58 -6.99
N ASP A 34 8.13 -8.90 -7.05
CA ASP A 34 8.89 -9.69 -8.02
C ASP A 34 8.35 -9.45 -9.45
N VAL A 35 9.21 -8.88 -10.31
CA VAL A 35 8.91 -8.51 -11.70
C VAL A 35 8.73 -9.74 -12.60
N ASP A 36 9.37 -10.85 -12.27
CA ASP A 36 9.29 -12.08 -13.07
C ASP A 36 8.14 -12.97 -12.61
N ASN A 37 7.43 -12.57 -11.55
CA ASN A 37 6.30 -13.32 -11.03
C ASN A 37 5.07 -13.19 -11.93
N VAL A 38 4.71 -14.30 -12.57
CA VAL A 38 3.54 -14.41 -13.47
C VAL A 38 2.24 -13.93 -12.81
N LYS A 39 2.04 -14.17 -11.49
CA LYS A 39 0.82 -13.72 -10.82
C LYS A 39 0.79 -12.21 -10.67
N ASN A 40 1.91 -11.59 -10.29
CA ASN A 40 2.00 -10.13 -10.17
C ASN A 40 1.72 -9.46 -11.51
N GLN A 41 2.33 -9.96 -12.58
CA GLN A 41 2.10 -9.49 -13.94
C GLN A 41 0.63 -9.65 -14.37
N TYR A 42 0.02 -10.80 -14.07
CA TYR A 42 -1.39 -11.07 -14.38
C TYR A 42 -2.34 -10.07 -13.70
N TYR A 43 -2.20 -9.84 -12.40
CA TYR A 43 -3.07 -8.92 -11.67
C TYR A 43 -2.83 -7.46 -12.08
N LEU A 44 -1.58 -7.06 -12.36
CA LEU A 44 -1.28 -5.73 -12.85
C LEU A 44 -1.89 -5.47 -14.24
N LYS A 45 -1.76 -6.43 -15.17
CA LYS A 45 -2.37 -6.34 -16.51
C LYS A 45 -3.90 -6.22 -16.44
N LYS A 46 -4.54 -6.83 -15.43
CA LYS A 46 -6.00 -6.73 -15.24
C LYS A 46 -6.49 -5.36 -14.80
N ILE A 47 -5.67 -4.60 -14.06
CA ILE A 47 -6.04 -3.27 -13.56
C ILE A 47 -5.58 -2.15 -14.51
N GLN A 48 -4.57 -2.41 -15.33
CA GLN A 48 -3.97 -1.46 -16.28
C GLN A 48 -4.99 -0.70 -17.15
N PRO A 49 -6.09 -1.28 -17.67
CA PRO A 49 -7.08 -0.54 -18.45
C PRO A 49 -7.80 0.59 -17.68
N LEU A 50 -7.78 0.56 -16.34
CA LEU A 50 -8.34 1.60 -15.47
C LEU A 50 -7.33 2.70 -15.14
N CYS A 51 -6.09 2.55 -15.59
CA CYS A 51 -4.97 3.38 -15.18
C CYS A 51 -4.47 4.24 -16.33
N ARG A 52 -3.99 5.43 -16.00
CA ARG A 52 -3.21 6.28 -16.90
C ARG A 52 -1.79 5.73 -17.06
N HIS A 53 -1.20 5.30 -15.95
CA HIS A 53 0.12 4.68 -15.92
C HIS A 53 0.13 3.53 -14.91
N SER A 54 0.85 2.45 -15.23
CA SER A 54 1.09 1.38 -14.26
C SER A 54 2.43 0.69 -14.53
N SER A 55 3.19 0.41 -13.47
CA SER A 55 4.44 -0.34 -13.60
C SER A 55 4.69 -1.27 -12.41
N ILE A 56 5.57 -2.24 -12.62
CA ILE A 56 6.08 -3.14 -11.58
C ILE A 56 7.58 -2.93 -11.42
N VAL A 57 8.04 -2.86 -10.17
CA VAL A 57 9.45 -2.67 -9.82
C VAL A 57 9.84 -3.63 -8.71
N SER A 58 11.10 -4.07 -8.74
CA SER A 58 11.65 -4.99 -7.74
C SER A 58 11.75 -4.36 -6.35
N GLN A 59 11.69 -5.18 -5.31
CA GLN A 59 12.03 -4.70 -3.97
C GLN A 59 13.52 -4.38 -3.85
N VAL A 60 13.83 -3.30 -3.12
CA VAL A 60 15.21 -2.96 -2.78
C VAL A 60 15.78 -3.95 -1.76
N SER A 61 17.05 -4.34 -1.93
CA SER A 61 17.76 -5.16 -0.95
C SER A 61 17.62 -4.60 0.47
N LYS A 62 17.36 -5.49 1.42
CA LYS A 62 17.26 -5.15 2.85
C LYS A 62 18.63 -4.86 3.47
N PHE A 63 19.70 -5.39 2.88
CA PHE A 63 21.06 -5.39 3.40
C PHE A 63 21.95 -4.51 2.52
N SER A 64 22.20 -3.29 2.95
CA SER A 64 23.05 -2.33 2.25
C SER A 64 23.62 -1.32 3.26
N ALA A 65 24.93 -1.10 3.20
CA ALA A 65 25.55 0.09 3.79
C ALA A 65 24.91 1.33 3.13
N PHE A 66 24.57 2.36 3.92
CA PHE A 66 23.86 3.55 3.41
C PHE A 66 22.45 3.28 2.82
N LYS A 67 21.73 2.28 3.37
CA LYS A 67 20.36 1.91 2.97
C LYS A 67 19.40 3.09 2.73
N THR A 68 19.51 4.17 3.49
CA THR A 68 18.64 5.36 3.36
C THR A 68 18.92 6.10 2.05
N ILE A 69 20.18 6.38 1.73
CA ILE A 69 20.57 7.08 0.49
C ILE A 69 20.20 6.22 -0.71
N HIS A 70 20.50 4.92 -0.66
CA HIS A 70 20.17 4.00 -1.75
C HIS A 70 18.66 3.95 -2.02
N ARG A 71 17.83 3.87 -0.97
CA ARG A 71 16.37 3.91 -1.10
C ARG A 71 15.86 5.26 -1.60
N THR A 72 16.45 6.37 -1.18
CA THR A 72 16.10 7.70 -1.71
C THR A 72 16.39 7.78 -3.20
N ARG A 73 17.56 7.33 -3.65
CA ARG A 73 17.90 7.30 -5.08
C ARG A 73 16.96 6.41 -5.86
N TYR A 74 16.73 5.19 -5.37
CA TYR A 74 15.81 4.24 -6.00
C TYR A 74 14.38 4.77 -6.11
N ALA A 75 13.86 5.37 -5.03
CA ALA A 75 12.54 6.00 -5.03
C ALA A 75 12.45 7.15 -6.04
N LYS A 76 13.51 7.97 -6.18
CA LYS A 76 13.56 9.02 -7.20
C LYS A 76 13.52 8.43 -8.61
N THR A 77 14.32 7.41 -8.89
CA THR A 77 14.35 6.72 -10.19
C THR A 77 13.00 6.10 -10.55
N ILE A 78 12.34 5.42 -9.62
CA ILE A 78 10.98 4.90 -9.86
C ILE A 78 10.04 6.04 -10.27
N MET A 79 10.06 7.13 -9.49
CA MET A 79 9.12 8.25 -9.67
C MET A 79 9.44 9.16 -10.86
N GLU A 80 10.52 8.93 -11.62
CA GLU A 80 10.78 9.65 -12.88
C GLU A 80 9.73 9.35 -13.96
N SER A 81 9.17 8.13 -13.95
CA SER A 81 8.11 7.72 -14.88
C SER A 81 6.69 8.13 -14.44
N TYR A 82 6.58 8.77 -13.26
CA TYR A 82 5.33 9.12 -12.62
C TYR A 82 5.16 10.64 -12.56
N ALA A 83 3.94 11.10 -12.28
CA ALA A 83 3.73 12.52 -12.02
C ALA A 83 4.43 12.96 -10.73
N ARG A 84 4.77 14.27 -10.67
CA ARG A 84 5.42 14.90 -9.52
C ARG A 84 4.44 15.30 -8.41
N GLU A 85 3.16 15.45 -8.75
CA GLU A 85 2.11 15.91 -7.85
C GLU A 85 0.87 15.02 -7.97
N TYR A 86 0.33 14.62 -6.82
CA TYR A 86 -0.91 13.86 -6.71
C TYR A 86 -1.88 14.55 -5.77
N HIS A 87 -3.18 14.37 -5.99
CA HIS A 87 -4.13 14.81 -4.99
C HIS A 87 -4.14 13.84 -3.81
N THR A 88 -4.26 12.54 -4.09
CA THR A 88 -4.35 11.49 -3.07
C THR A 88 -3.38 10.35 -3.37
N VAL A 89 -2.68 9.87 -2.34
CA VAL A 89 -1.83 8.67 -2.42
C VAL A 89 -2.43 7.55 -1.55
N TYR A 90 -2.58 6.36 -2.15
CA TYR A 90 -3.16 5.16 -1.55
C TYR A 90 -2.09 4.10 -1.31
N PHE A 91 -1.99 3.54 -0.11
CA PHE A 91 -1.06 2.45 0.19
C PHE A 91 -1.41 1.66 1.46
N ALA A 92 -0.97 0.41 1.56
CA ALA A 92 -1.20 -0.42 2.75
C ALA A 92 -0.01 -0.42 3.72
N ASN A 93 1.21 -0.51 3.17
CA ASN A 93 2.39 -0.85 3.94
C ASN A 93 3.06 0.38 4.58
N PHE A 94 2.34 1.12 5.42
CA PHE A 94 2.84 2.34 6.09
C PHE A 94 4.07 2.11 7.00
N HIS A 95 4.39 0.85 7.33
CA HIS A 95 5.57 0.48 8.09
C HIS A 95 6.82 0.28 7.21
N VAL A 96 6.68 0.21 5.88
CA VAL A 96 7.77 -0.08 4.95
C VAL A 96 8.54 1.20 4.61
N PRO A 97 9.87 1.27 4.89
CA PRO A 97 10.65 2.47 4.66
C PRO A 97 10.68 2.94 3.20
N LEU A 98 10.64 2.02 2.23
CA LEU A 98 10.65 2.40 0.81
C LEU A 98 9.44 3.27 0.45
N ILE A 99 8.26 2.99 1.02
CA ILE A 99 7.06 3.83 0.84
C ILE A 99 7.34 5.25 1.35
N HIS A 100 8.02 5.40 2.49
CA HIS A 100 8.36 6.72 3.04
C HIS A 100 9.28 7.51 2.10
N HIS A 101 10.23 6.84 1.46
CA HIS A 101 11.11 7.47 0.47
C HIS A 101 10.36 7.87 -0.80
N ILE A 102 9.42 7.05 -1.27
CA ILE A 102 8.55 7.39 -2.41
C ILE A 102 7.68 8.60 -2.06
N LEU A 103 7.02 8.61 -0.92
CA LEU A 103 6.24 9.77 -0.47
C LEU A 103 7.11 11.04 -0.35
N SER A 104 8.39 10.90 0.00
CA SER A 104 9.31 12.03 0.11
C SER A 104 9.77 12.59 -1.24
N SER A 105 9.63 11.83 -2.33
CA SER A 105 10.06 12.21 -3.69
C SER A 105 8.94 12.82 -4.55
N ILE A 106 7.71 12.85 -4.03
CA ILE A 106 6.53 13.46 -4.68
C ILE A 106 5.87 14.49 -3.77
N SER A 107 4.96 15.27 -4.33
CA SER A 107 4.05 16.15 -3.60
C SER A 107 2.64 15.57 -3.61
N PHE A 108 1.90 15.74 -2.52
CA PHE A 108 0.50 15.33 -2.43
C PHE A 108 -0.32 16.13 -1.42
N SER A 109 -1.64 16.15 -1.60
CA SER A 109 -2.58 16.84 -0.69
C SER A 109 -3.14 15.91 0.39
N ASP A 110 -3.32 14.63 0.09
CA ASP A 110 -4.02 13.67 0.96
C ASP A 110 -3.38 12.27 0.91
N ILE A 111 -3.52 11.52 2.01
CA ILE A 111 -3.15 10.11 2.11
C ILE A 111 -4.38 9.31 2.53
N LYS A 112 -4.63 8.23 1.82
CA LYS A 112 -5.56 7.19 2.26
C LYS A 112 -4.84 5.87 2.38
N THR A 113 -5.17 5.09 3.39
CA THR A 113 -4.54 3.78 3.59
C THR A 113 -5.51 2.66 3.23
N ILE A 114 -4.98 1.49 2.89
CA ILE A 114 -5.80 0.31 2.54
C ILE A 114 -5.31 -0.92 3.33
N ASP A 115 -6.15 -1.94 3.47
CA ASP A 115 -5.75 -3.18 4.16
C ASP A 115 -4.61 -3.93 3.44
N ASP A 116 -3.65 -4.41 4.23
CA ASP A 116 -2.63 -5.41 3.87
C ASP A 116 -3.09 -6.82 4.28
N GLY A 117 -4.40 -7.07 4.21
CA GLY A 117 -5.05 -8.28 4.69
C GLY A 117 -5.11 -8.36 6.21
N THR A 118 -4.91 -9.56 6.76
CA THR A 118 -5.08 -9.81 8.21
C THR A 118 -4.04 -9.10 9.08
N ASN A 119 -2.95 -8.58 8.50
CA ASN A 119 -1.92 -7.85 9.25
C ASN A 119 -2.48 -6.61 9.96
N ASN A 120 -3.52 -5.97 9.40
CA ASN A 120 -4.16 -4.79 9.96
C ASN A 120 -4.94 -5.07 11.25
N ILE A 121 -5.50 -6.28 11.39
CA ILE A 121 -6.29 -6.70 12.56
C ILE A 121 -5.52 -7.62 13.52
N ASN A 122 -4.38 -8.17 13.08
CA ASN A 122 -3.54 -9.01 13.91
C ASN A 122 -2.57 -8.14 14.73
N HIS A 123 -2.86 -7.97 16.04
CA HIS A 123 -2.02 -7.22 16.97
C HIS A 123 -0.59 -7.75 17.13
N LYS A 124 -0.30 -8.98 16.70
CA LYS A 124 1.06 -9.54 16.68
C LYS A 124 1.83 -9.24 15.39
N SER A 125 1.23 -8.52 14.43
CA SER A 125 1.89 -8.20 13.17
C SER A 125 2.95 -7.10 13.34
N ILE A 126 3.91 -7.05 12.41
CA ILE A 126 4.93 -6.00 12.35
C ILE A 126 4.33 -4.58 12.23
N MET A 127 3.06 -4.47 11.82
CA MET A 127 2.36 -3.19 11.76
C MET A 127 2.16 -2.61 13.16
N TYR A 128 2.02 -3.43 14.21
CA TYR A 128 1.86 -2.99 15.59
C TYR A 128 3.19 -2.79 16.34
N GLU A 129 4.31 -3.30 15.81
CA GLU A 129 5.63 -3.10 16.41
C GLU A 129 6.03 -1.62 16.42
N HIS A 130 6.35 -1.09 17.59
CA HIS A 130 6.90 0.25 17.74
C HIS A 130 8.42 0.16 17.81
N LYS A 131 9.09 0.67 16.77
CA LYS A 131 10.55 0.82 16.78
C LYS A 131 10.87 2.24 17.21
N ASN A 132 11.53 2.39 18.36
CA ASN A 132 11.98 3.68 18.86
C ASN A 132 13.13 4.18 17.97
N ILE A 133 12.82 5.09 17.06
CA ILE A 133 13.83 5.82 16.28
C ILE A 133 14.15 7.09 17.06
N THR A 134 15.42 7.26 17.45
CA THR A 134 15.91 8.44 18.17
C THR A 134 15.79 9.69 17.30
N GLN A 135 15.58 10.85 17.93
CA GLN A 135 15.42 12.13 17.22
C GLN A 135 16.61 12.48 16.30
N PRO A 136 17.88 12.27 16.71
CA PRO A 136 19.01 12.50 15.80
C PRO A 136 18.96 11.60 14.57
N SER A 137 18.57 10.33 14.72
CA SER A 137 18.46 9.39 13.60
C SER A 137 17.35 9.78 12.62
N ARG A 138 16.25 10.36 13.12
CA ARG A 138 15.19 10.93 12.29
C ARG A 138 15.71 12.10 11.48
N LEU A 139 16.34 13.08 12.13
CA LEU A 139 16.89 14.26 11.46
C LEU A 139 17.88 13.88 10.34
N ILE A 140 18.82 12.97 10.63
CA ILE A 140 19.77 12.48 9.63
C ILE A 140 19.02 11.79 8.47
N SER A 141 17.98 11.00 8.77
CA SER A 141 17.16 10.35 7.74
C SER A 141 16.41 11.36 6.85
N THR A 142 15.88 12.43 7.44
CA THR A 142 15.24 13.54 6.73
C THR A 142 16.22 14.26 5.80
N LEU A 143 17.42 14.57 6.29
CA LEU A 143 18.50 15.15 5.47
C LEU A 143 18.90 14.21 4.31
N MET A 144 18.86 12.90 4.52
CA MET A 144 19.07 11.89 3.49
C MET A 144 17.84 11.65 2.58
N GLY A 145 16.79 12.46 2.69
CA GLY A 145 15.64 12.47 1.79
C GLY A 145 14.47 11.59 2.22
N ARG A 146 14.43 11.11 3.45
CA ARG A 146 13.26 10.43 4.05
C ARG A 146 12.53 11.37 5.00
N LYS A 147 11.53 12.08 4.48
CA LYS A 147 10.72 13.06 5.21
C LYS A 147 9.72 12.41 6.17
N TYR A 148 9.29 11.19 5.86
CA TYR A 148 8.22 10.52 6.59
C TYR A 148 8.70 9.31 7.41
N HIS A 149 8.05 9.13 8.54
CA HIS A 149 8.17 7.98 9.43
C HIS A 149 6.79 7.37 9.70
N LYS A 150 6.78 6.13 10.22
CA LYS A 150 5.55 5.36 10.45
C LYS A 150 4.53 6.14 11.30
N ASP A 151 5.00 6.71 12.40
CA ASP A 151 4.20 7.45 13.37
C ASP A 151 3.70 8.80 12.83
N GLU A 152 4.42 9.40 11.88
CA GLU A 152 3.95 10.62 11.19
C GLU A 152 2.84 10.27 10.20
N ILE A 153 2.99 9.19 9.43
CA ILE A 153 1.95 8.71 8.50
C ILE A 153 0.66 8.37 9.25
N LEU A 154 0.76 7.76 10.43
CA LEU A 154 -0.43 7.44 11.25
C LEU A 154 -1.11 8.68 11.84
N LYS A 155 -0.45 9.84 11.86
CA LYS A 155 -1.01 11.12 12.35
C LYS A 155 -1.58 11.99 11.24
N LEU A 156 -1.09 11.84 10.01
CA LEU A 156 -1.73 12.44 8.83
C LEU A 156 -3.11 11.77 8.72
N ASP A 157 -4.18 12.55 8.78
CA ASP A 157 -5.57 12.12 8.87
C ASP A 157 -5.96 11.12 7.76
N ALA A 158 -5.60 9.85 7.95
CA ALA A 158 -5.63 8.85 6.92
C ALA A 158 -6.91 8.04 7.04
N ASN A 159 -7.89 8.41 6.22
CA ASN A 159 -9.02 7.54 5.92
C ASN A 159 -8.50 6.16 5.49
N HIS A 160 -8.96 5.10 6.15
CA HIS A 160 -8.49 3.74 5.95
C HIS A 160 -9.57 2.86 5.32
N TYR A 161 -9.33 2.36 4.12
CA TYR A 161 -10.24 1.38 3.52
C TYR A 161 -9.96 -0.01 4.08
N THR A 162 -10.95 -0.58 4.75
CA THR A 162 -10.85 -1.91 5.37
C THR A 162 -11.82 -2.92 4.77
N LEU A 163 -11.37 -4.17 4.70
CA LEU A 163 -12.13 -5.38 4.46
C LEU A 163 -12.75 -5.95 5.74
N PHE A 164 -12.36 -5.44 6.92
CA PHE A 164 -12.78 -5.93 8.23
C PHE A 164 -13.40 -4.82 9.09
N PRO A 165 -14.51 -4.19 8.66
CA PRO A 165 -15.11 -3.02 9.32
C PRO A 165 -15.54 -3.30 10.77
N ASN A 166 -15.89 -4.54 11.08
CA ASN A 166 -16.37 -4.96 12.40
C ASN A 166 -15.26 -5.50 13.31
N ARG A 167 -13.98 -5.31 12.95
CA ARG A 167 -12.84 -5.78 13.76
C ARG A 167 -11.92 -4.63 14.14
N PRO A 168 -11.30 -4.67 15.35
CA PRO A 168 -10.27 -3.72 15.72
C PRO A 168 -9.14 -3.70 14.68
N ASN A 169 -8.89 -2.52 14.11
CA ASN A 169 -7.86 -2.28 13.11
C ASN A 169 -6.81 -1.33 13.71
N ILE A 170 -5.58 -1.39 13.19
CA ILE A 170 -4.50 -0.50 13.62
C ILE A 170 -4.78 0.97 13.29
N ILE A 171 -5.57 1.23 12.24
CA ILE A 171 -6.01 2.56 11.86
C ILE A 171 -7.46 2.76 12.30
N LYS A 172 -7.73 3.89 12.98
CA LYS A 172 -9.02 4.13 13.64
C LYS A 172 -10.10 4.67 12.70
N THR A 173 -9.74 5.51 11.74
CA THR A 173 -10.70 6.15 10.82
C THR A 173 -11.03 5.20 9.67
N LEU A 174 -12.01 4.33 9.87
CA LEU A 174 -12.36 3.26 8.94
C LEU A 174 -13.40 3.71 7.91
N ARG A 175 -13.08 3.51 6.63
CA ARG A 175 -14.01 3.53 5.51
C ARG A 175 -14.28 2.11 5.06
N GLU A 176 -15.53 1.70 5.16
CA GLU A 176 -15.92 0.35 4.77
C GLU A 176 -15.92 0.17 3.25
N LEU A 177 -15.18 -0.84 2.80
CA LEU A 177 -15.32 -1.36 1.44
C LEU A 177 -16.49 -2.36 1.41
N TYR A 178 -17.70 -1.87 1.17
CA TYR A 178 -18.79 -2.72 0.69
C TYR A 178 -18.49 -3.20 -0.73
N TRP A 179 -18.44 -4.53 -0.91
CA TRP A 179 -18.38 -5.18 -2.21
C TRP A 179 -19.74 -5.81 -2.48
N TYR A 180 -20.38 -5.46 -3.60
CA TYR A 180 -21.62 -6.12 -4.01
C TYR A 180 -21.36 -7.63 -4.14
N THR A 181 -21.99 -8.39 -3.25
CA THR A 181 -21.88 -9.85 -3.04
C THR A 181 -20.49 -10.35 -2.61
N THR A 182 -20.25 -10.27 -1.30
CA THR A 182 -19.14 -10.91 -0.56
C THR A 182 -18.84 -12.35 -0.98
N THR A 183 -19.85 -13.10 -1.44
CA THR A 183 -19.73 -14.49 -1.88
C THR A 183 -18.94 -14.66 -3.19
N LEU A 184 -19.22 -13.86 -4.22
CA LEU A 184 -18.63 -14.03 -5.56
C LEU A 184 -17.15 -13.63 -5.62
N PHE A 185 -16.72 -12.70 -4.77
CA PHE A 185 -15.33 -12.25 -4.71
C PHE A 185 -14.42 -13.19 -3.90
N LEU A 186 -14.89 -13.71 -2.76
CA LEU A 186 -14.17 -14.77 -2.03
C LEU A 186 -13.99 -16.00 -2.93
N ILE A 187 -15.01 -16.34 -3.72
CA ILE A 187 -14.90 -17.40 -4.75
C ILE A 187 -13.86 -17.05 -5.83
N ARG A 188 -13.81 -15.79 -6.30
CA ARG A 188 -12.85 -15.32 -7.33
C ARG A 188 -11.40 -15.17 -6.83
N ILE A 189 -11.18 -14.75 -5.58
CA ILE A 189 -9.84 -14.66 -4.98
C ILE A 189 -9.34 -16.04 -4.55
N MET A 190 -10.19 -16.83 -3.89
CA MET A 190 -9.72 -17.95 -3.07
C MET A 190 -9.54 -19.26 -3.84
N GLY A 191 -9.86 -19.30 -5.15
CA GLY A 191 -9.65 -20.47 -6.00
C GLY A 191 -9.98 -21.76 -5.27
N LEU A 192 -11.27 -21.94 -4.95
CA LEU A 192 -11.82 -22.95 -4.03
C LEU A 192 -11.03 -24.27 -4.01
N ARG A 193 -10.20 -24.44 -2.97
CA ARG A 193 -10.00 -25.72 -2.27
C ARG A 193 -9.18 -25.63 -0.97
N LYS A 194 -8.36 -24.60 -0.74
CA LYS A 194 -7.37 -24.62 0.38
C LYS A 194 -7.57 -23.65 1.55
N TYR A 195 -8.55 -22.75 1.53
CA TYR A 195 -8.64 -21.64 2.52
C TYR A 195 -9.99 -21.49 3.23
N TYR A 196 -10.71 -22.60 3.49
CA TYR A 196 -11.95 -22.59 4.28
C TYR A 196 -11.83 -21.85 5.63
N TRP A 197 -10.65 -21.82 6.23
CA TRP A 197 -10.38 -21.08 7.47
C TRP A 197 -10.57 -19.56 7.36
N VAL A 198 -10.32 -18.95 6.20
CA VAL A 198 -10.52 -17.49 6.03
C VAL A 198 -12.01 -17.15 5.96
N LEU A 199 -12.81 -18.00 5.32
CA LEU A 199 -14.28 -17.89 5.34
C LEU A 199 -14.83 -18.12 6.75
N TYR A 200 -14.30 -19.10 7.48
CA TYR A 200 -14.70 -19.38 8.87
C TYR A 200 -14.39 -18.20 9.82
N ILE A 201 -13.27 -17.50 9.59
CA ILE A 201 -12.91 -16.30 10.36
C ILE A 201 -13.80 -15.11 9.99
N LEU A 202 -14.29 -14.99 8.75
CA LEU A 202 -15.16 -13.88 8.33
C LEU A 202 -16.63 -14.04 8.80
N MET A 203 -17.07 -15.26 9.12
CA MET A 203 -18.44 -15.56 9.55
C MET A 203 -18.63 -15.61 11.08
N ARG A 204 -17.62 -15.20 11.86
CA ARG A 204 -17.69 -14.99 13.32
C ARG A 204 -17.22 -13.59 13.68
#